data_AF-A0A2I1M6L8-F1
#
_entry.id   AF-A0A2I1M6L8-F1
#
_cell.length_a   1.000
_cell.length_b   1.000
_cell.length_c   1.000
_cell.angle_alpha   90.00
_cell.angle_beta   90.00
_cell.angle_gamma   90.00
#
_symmetry.space_group_name_H-M   'P 1'
#
loop_
_entity.id
_entity.type
_entity.pdbx_description
1 polymer ?
#
loop_
_entity_poly.entity_id
_entity_poly.type
_entity_poly.pdbx_seq_one_letter_code
_entity_poly.pdbx_strand_id
1 'polypeptide(L)'
;MFVEKGFKNTVITDIMNASRLSTGGIYHHYKSTDEILYDIIEEDYKKLEDYLDELLSVNKNTMEPKRLAEIIAEKVLEDIAYIPIYTMFLCELNENEKLKKLFYELKKKTIQKLREYI
;
A
#
# COMPACT_ATOMS: atom_id res chain seq x y z
N MET A 1 -13.14 -9.31 -2.57
CA MET A 1 -12.55 -10.03 -3.72
C MET A 1 -11.12 -10.52 -3.49
N PHE A 2 -10.08 -9.67 -3.46
CA PHE A 2 -8.70 -10.15 -3.24
C PHE A 2 -8.55 -10.96 -1.95
N VAL A 3 -9.09 -10.44 -0.84
CA VAL A 3 -9.09 -11.14 0.47
C VAL A 3 -9.83 -12.49 0.42
N GLU A 4 -10.88 -12.60 -0.39
CA GLU A 4 -11.76 -13.78 -0.42
C GLU A 4 -11.25 -14.87 -1.38
N LYS A 5 -10.77 -14.48 -2.57
CA LYS A 5 -10.31 -15.40 -3.63
C LYS A 5 -8.79 -15.62 -3.63
N GLY A 6 -8.05 -14.72 -2.97
CA GLY A 6 -6.61 -14.57 -3.14
C GLY A 6 -6.26 -13.78 -4.41
N PHE A 7 -5.17 -13.02 -4.36
CA PHE A 7 -4.76 -12.14 -5.45
C PHE A 7 -4.56 -12.88 -6.78
N LYS A 8 -3.76 -13.95 -6.80
CA LYS A 8 -3.46 -14.73 -8.02
C LYS A 8 -4.66 -15.41 -8.67
N ASN A 9 -5.73 -15.68 -7.92
CA ASN A 9 -6.95 -16.29 -8.44
C ASN A 9 -8.03 -15.27 -8.79
N THR A 10 -7.78 -13.98 -8.54
CA THR A 10 -8.70 -12.91 -8.86
C THR A 10 -8.39 -12.39 -10.25
N VAL A 11 -9.39 -12.39 -11.13
CA VAL A 11 -9.29 -11.72 -12.43
C VAL A 11 -10.09 -10.43 -12.42
N ILE A 12 -9.80 -9.51 -13.33
CA ILE A 12 -10.48 -8.21 -13.37
C ILE A 12 -12.01 -8.34 -13.52
N THR A 13 -12.49 -9.40 -14.17
CA THR A 13 -13.91 -9.72 -14.29
C THR A 13 -14.58 -10.05 -12.95
N ASP A 14 -13.86 -10.66 -12.01
CA ASP A 14 -14.37 -10.89 -10.65
C ASP A 14 -14.63 -9.55 -9.93
N ILE A 15 -13.69 -8.61 -10.06
CA ILE A 15 -13.80 -7.27 -9.47
C ILE A 15 -14.93 -6.48 -10.12
N MET A 16 -15.07 -6.57 -11.44
CA MET A 16 -16.19 -5.96 -12.16
C MET A 16 -17.53 -6.44 -11.63
N ASN A 17 -17.72 -7.75 -11.55
CA ASN A 17 -18.98 -8.34 -11.07
C ASN A 17 -19.30 -7.92 -9.62
N ALA A 18 -18.28 -7.76 -8.77
CA ALA A 18 -18.47 -7.36 -7.38
C ALA A 18 -18.70 -5.85 -7.17
N SER A 19 -18.07 -4.99 -7.98
CA SER A 19 -18.08 -3.53 -7.81
C SER A 19 -19.37 -2.84 -8.27
N ARG A 20 -20.25 -3.53 -8.99
CA ARG A 20 -21.44 -2.96 -9.68
C ARG A 20 -21.11 -1.86 -10.71
N LEU A 21 -19.84 -1.66 -11.03
CA LEU A 21 -19.41 -0.74 -12.09
C LEU A 21 -19.62 -1.38 -13.46
N SER A 22 -19.82 -0.56 -14.49
CA SER A 22 -19.93 -1.07 -15.86
C SER A 22 -18.59 -1.65 -16.32
N THR A 23 -18.66 -2.65 -17.21
CA THR A 23 -17.47 -3.26 -17.84
C THR A 23 -16.58 -2.20 -18.49
N GLY A 24 -17.19 -1.22 -19.17
CA GLY A 24 -16.47 -0.11 -19.77
C GLY A 24 -15.83 0.84 -18.75
N GLY A 25 -16.47 1.04 -17.59
CA GLY A 25 -15.95 1.90 -16.53
C GLY A 25 -14.68 1.35 -15.90
N ILE A 26 -14.64 0.07 -15.53
CA ILE A 26 -13.42 -0.52 -14.93
C ILE A 26 -12.28 -0.65 -15.94
N TYR A 27 -12.54 -1.17 -17.15
CA TYR A 27 -11.46 -1.32 -18.15
C TYR A 27 -10.90 0.01 -18.64
N HIS A 28 -11.64 1.12 -18.48
CA HIS A 28 -11.11 2.45 -18.72
C HIS A 28 -10.01 2.83 -17.72
N HIS A 29 -10.15 2.40 -16.46
CA HIS A 29 -9.23 2.74 -15.38
C HIS A 29 -8.13 1.71 -15.15
N TYR A 30 -8.44 0.42 -15.29
CA TYR A 30 -7.55 -0.68 -14.95
C TYR A 30 -7.51 -1.75 -16.04
N LYS A 31 -6.30 -2.14 -16.43
CA LYS A 31 -6.04 -3.21 -17.41
C LYS A 31 -5.73 -4.55 -16.74
N SER A 32 -5.25 -4.53 -15.49
CA SER A 32 -4.97 -5.73 -14.71
C SER A 32 -5.27 -5.54 -13.22
N THR A 33 -5.35 -6.66 -12.50
CA THR A 33 -5.44 -6.68 -11.04
C THR A 33 -4.20 -6.11 -10.37
N ASP A 34 -3.04 -6.18 -11.03
CA ASP A 34 -1.80 -5.56 -10.55
C ASP A 34 -1.89 -4.03 -10.50
N GLU A 35 -2.56 -3.40 -11.47
CA GLU A 35 -2.76 -1.95 -11.46
C GLU A 35 -3.68 -1.53 -10.31
N ILE A 36 -4.69 -2.34 -10.01
CA ILE A 36 -5.57 -2.11 -8.85
C ILE A 36 -4.78 -2.26 -7.55
N LEU A 37 -3.97 -3.32 -7.42
CA LEU A 37 -3.14 -3.53 -6.23
C LEU A 37 -2.08 -2.43 -6.07
N TYR A 38 -1.48 -1.97 -7.17
CA TYR A 38 -0.56 -0.83 -7.19
C TYR A 38 -1.23 0.42 -6.60
N ASP A 39 -2.42 0.78 -7.10
CA ASP A 39 -3.12 1.99 -6.66
C ASP A 39 -3.56 1.90 -5.19
N ILE A 40 -4.02 0.72 -4.74
CA ILE A 40 -4.37 0.50 -3.33
C ILE A 40 -3.16 0.77 -2.43
N ILE A 41 -1.98 0.25 -2.79
CA ILE A 41 -0.76 0.45 -1.99
C ILE A 41 -0.26 1.89 -2.06
N GLU A 42 -0.36 2.54 -3.23
CA GLU A 42 0.00 3.95 -3.37
C GLU A 42 -0.93 4.87 -2.57
N GLU A 43 -2.23 4.61 -2.55
CA GLU A 43 -3.20 5.36 -1.78
C GLU A 43 -2.97 5.19 -0.27
N ASP A 44 -2.72 3.95 0.17
CA ASP A 44 -2.46 3.70 1.59
C ASP A 44 -1.13 4.33 2.04
N TYR A 45 -0.13 4.35 1.16
CA TYR A 45 1.11 5.08 1.40
C TYR A 45 0.90 6.58 1.61
N LYS A 46 0.01 7.22 0.84
CA LYS A 46 -0.28 8.66 1.03
C LYS A 46 -0.85 8.94 2.42
N LYS A 47 -1.72 8.05 2.93
CA LYS A 47 -2.25 8.16 4.30
C LYS A 47 -1.15 8.00 5.35
N LEU A 48 -0.21 7.08 5.12
CA LEU A 48 0.96 6.93 5.98
C LEU A 48 1.86 8.18 5.92
N GLU A 49 2.04 8.74 4.73
CA GLU A 49 2.85 9.94 4.51
C GLU A 49 2.28 11.14 5.29
N ASP A 50 0.97 11.38 5.17
CA ASP A 50 0.25 12.44 5.90
C ASP A 50 0.35 12.25 7.42
N TYR A 51 0.16 11.01 7.90
CA TYR A 51 0.30 10.67 9.31
C TYR A 51 1.72 10.94 9.83
N LEU A 52 2.75 10.60 9.03
CA LEU A 52 4.14 10.87 9.39
C LEU A 52 4.45 12.36 9.42
N ASP A 53 3.88 13.17 8.51
CA ASP A 53 4.03 14.63 8.56
C ASP A 53 3.47 15.20 9.85
N GLU A 54 2.26 14.78 10.23
CA GLU A 54 1.64 15.21 11.49
C GLU A 54 2.50 14.80 12.69
N LEU A 55 2.86 13.52 12.79
CA LEU A 55 3.63 12.98 13.91
C LEU A 55 4.99 13.67 14.09
N LEU A 56 5.73 13.87 13.00
CA LEU A 56 7.07 14.44 13.01
C LEU A 56 7.05 15.96 13.19
N SER A 57 5.98 16.64 12.76
CA SER A 57 5.83 18.10 13.01
C SER A 57 5.75 18.43 14.50
N VAL A 58 5.17 17.54 15.31
CA VAL A 58 4.98 17.70 16.76
C VAL A 58 6.21 17.23 17.56
N ASN A 59 6.94 16.23 17.07
CA ASN A 59 8.00 15.52 17.82
C ASN A 59 9.41 15.69 17.21
N LYS A 60 9.75 16.89 16.74
CA LYS A 60 11.03 17.14 16.04
C LYS A 60 12.25 16.67 16.85
N ASN A 61 13.02 15.74 16.29
CA ASN A 61 14.33 15.27 16.77
C ASN A 61 14.34 14.61 18.16
N THR A 62 13.22 14.07 18.64
CA THR A 62 13.15 13.47 19.99
C THR A 62 12.77 11.99 20.00
N MET A 63 12.49 11.39 18.84
CA MET A 63 12.01 10.01 18.76
C MET A 63 13.11 9.03 18.34
N GLU A 64 13.30 7.99 19.14
CA GLU A 64 14.20 6.88 18.83
C GLU A 64 13.76 6.14 17.54
N PRO A 65 14.70 5.80 16.63
CA PRO A 65 14.37 5.13 15.36
C PRO A 65 13.54 3.86 15.51
N LYS A 66 13.77 3.08 16.58
CA LYS A 66 13.00 1.86 16.86
C LYS A 66 11.53 2.17 17.12
N ARG A 67 11.23 3.20 17.92
CA ARG A 67 9.86 3.58 18.24
C ARG A 67 9.12 4.08 17.00
N LEU A 68 9.82 4.79 16.13
CA LEU A 68 9.29 5.25 14.86
C LEU A 68 8.96 4.08 13.92
N ALA A 69 9.82 3.07 13.85
CA ALA A 69 9.56 1.85 13.09
C ALA A 69 8.34 1.07 13.63
N GLU A 70 8.19 0.97 14.96
CA GLU A 70 7.03 0.34 15.60
C GLU A 70 5.73 1.08 15.24
N ILE A 71 5.71 2.41 15.36
CA ILE A 71 4.53 3.22 15.03
C ILE A 71 4.16 3.09 13.55
N ILE A 72 5.13 3.08 12.64
CA ILE A 72 4.87 2.87 11.22
C ILE A 72 4.26 1.49 10.98
N ALA A 73 4.80 0.44 11.61
CA ALA A 73 4.26 -0.91 11.48
C ALA A 73 2.84 -1.02 12.06
N GLU A 74 2.60 -0.42 13.24
CA GLU A 74 1.28 -0.32 13.86
C GLU A 74 0.29 0.38 12.93
N LYS A 75 0.70 1.50 12.30
CA LYS A 75 -0.15 2.27 11.40
C LYS A 75 -0.50 1.50 10.12
N VAL A 76 0.48 0.84 9.53
CA VAL A 76 0.29 -0.01 8.33
C VAL A 76 -0.64 -1.19 8.62
N LEU A 77 -0.63 -1.72 9.84
CA LEU A 77 -1.41 -2.89 10.27
C LEU A 77 -2.69 -2.51 11.03
N GLU A 78 -3.05 -1.22 11.09
CA GLU A 78 -4.17 -0.72 11.89
C GLU A 78 -5.51 -1.27 11.41
N ASP A 79 -5.67 -1.45 10.09
CA ASP A 79 -6.85 -2.07 9.51
C ASP A 79 -6.63 -3.56 9.21
N ILE A 80 -7.32 -4.41 9.96
CA ILE A 80 -7.29 -5.87 9.81
C ILE A 80 -7.69 -6.30 8.39
N ALA A 81 -8.54 -5.53 7.69
CA ALA A 81 -8.92 -5.81 6.32
C ALA A 81 -7.75 -5.61 5.32
N TYR A 82 -6.75 -4.81 5.69
CA TYR A 82 -5.59 -4.50 4.86
C TYR A 82 -4.41 -5.46 5.08
N ILE A 83 -4.33 -6.14 6.23
CA ILE A 83 -3.25 -7.12 6.50
C ILE A 83 -3.14 -8.18 5.38
N PRO A 84 -4.25 -8.80 4.89
CA PRO A 84 -4.17 -9.73 3.79
C PRO A 84 -3.74 -9.06 2.48
N ILE A 85 -4.14 -7.82 2.23
CA ILE A 85 -3.74 -7.05 1.04
C ILE A 85 -2.23 -6.78 1.05
N TYR A 86 -1.69 -6.33 2.18
CA TYR A 86 -0.26 -6.15 2.36
C TYR A 86 0.51 -7.46 2.18
N THR A 87 0.00 -8.56 2.74
CA THR A 87 0.62 -9.88 2.58
C THR A 87 0.65 -10.30 1.12
N MET A 88 -0.46 -10.11 0.39
CA MET A 88 -0.54 -10.39 -1.05
C MET A 88 0.46 -9.52 -1.82
N PHE A 89 0.50 -8.21 -1.56
CA PHE A 89 1.46 -7.31 -2.19
C PHE A 89 2.91 -7.77 -1.99
N LEU A 90 3.29 -8.16 -0.77
CA LEU A 90 4.63 -8.66 -0.47
C LEU A 90 4.95 -9.97 -1.22
N CYS A 91 3.98 -10.87 -1.36
CA CYS A 91 4.15 -12.09 -2.16
C CYS A 91 4.42 -11.79 -3.64
N GLU A 92 3.73 -10.79 -4.20
CA GLU A 92 3.85 -10.43 -5.62
C GLU A 92 5.16 -9.72 -5.98
N LEU A 93 5.93 -9.20 -5.02
CA LEU A 93 7.19 -8.51 -5.29
C LEU A 93 8.24 -9.40 -5.98
N ASN A 94 8.11 -10.73 -5.88
CA ASN A 94 9.02 -11.68 -6.53
C ASN A 94 8.70 -11.90 -8.02
N GLU A 95 7.47 -11.61 -8.43
CA GLU A 95 6.96 -11.98 -9.77
C GLU A 95 6.54 -10.74 -10.58
N ASN A 96 6.25 -9.62 -9.91
CA ASN A 96 5.78 -8.39 -10.54
C ASN A 96 6.77 -7.23 -10.34
N GLU A 97 7.56 -6.94 -11.38
CA GLU A 97 8.57 -5.88 -11.36
C GLU A 97 7.99 -4.47 -11.16
N LYS A 98 6.74 -4.21 -11.57
CA LYS A 98 6.08 -2.91 -11.33
C LYS A 98 5.78 -2.72 -9.84
N LEU A 99 5.21 -3.72 -9.18
CA LEU A 99 4.94 -3.70 -7.74
C LEU A 99 6.23 -3.67 -6.92
N LYS A 100 7.25 -4.42 -7.36
CA LYS A 100 8.59 -4.39 -6.76
C LYS A 100 9.23 -3.01 -6.83
N LYS A 101 9.15 -2.35 -8.00
CA LYS A 101 9.62 -0.98 -8.17
C LYS A 101 8.86 -0.01 -7.25
N LEU A 102 7.53 -0.13 -7.18
CA LEU A 102 6.73 0.67 -6.24
C LEU A 102 7.24 0.52 -4.81
N PHE A 103 7.41 -0.72 -4.33
CA PHE A 103 7.90 -0.99 -2.98
C PHE A 103 9.24 -0.27 -2.69
N TYR A 104 10.20 -0.35 -3.61
CA TYR A 104 11.50 0.30 -3.42
C TYR A 104 11.41 1.83 -3.42
N GLU A 105 10.58 2.41 -4.29
CA GLU A 105 10.35 3.86 -4.32
C GLU A 105 9.71 4.36 -3.03
N LEU A 106 8.65 3.70 -2.57
CA LEU A 106 7.97 4.06 -1.31
C LEU A 106 8.91 3.92 -0.12
N LYS A 107 9.66 2.81 -0.03
CA LYS A 107 10.66 2.59 1.02
C LYS A 107 11.73 3.69 1.01
N LYS A 108 12.23 4.05 -0.16
CA LYS A 108 13.25 5.10 -0.31
C LYS A 108 12.71 6.45 0.15
N LYS A 109 11.50 6.83 -0.27
CA LYS A 109 10.83 8.07 0.15
C LYS A 109 10.65 8.12 1.66
N THR A 110 10.16 7.04 2.28
CA THR A 110 10.00 6.97 3.74
C THR A 110 11.35 7.14 4.44
N ILE A 111 12.39 6.39 4.05
CA ILE A 111 13.72 6.52 4.67
C ILE A 111 14.28 7.93 4.53
N GLN A 112 14.12 8.55 3.37
CA GLN A 112 14.58 9.93 3.14
C GLN A 112 13.84 10.89 4.05
N LYS A 113 12.51 10.79 4.12
CA LYS A 113 11.68 11.61 5.01
C LYS A 113 12.13 11.46 6.46
N LEU A 114 12.27 10.23 6.95
CA LEU A 114 12.67 10.01 8.35
C LEU A 114 14.03 10.64 8.66
N ARG A 115 15.01 10.54 7.75
CA ARG A 115 16.36 11.16 7.92
C ARG A 115 16.35 12.68 8.07
N GLU A 116 15.29 13.37 7.66
CA GLU A 116 15.18 14.81 7.84
C GLU A 116 14.79 15.18 9.30
N TYR A 117 14.37 14.20 10.10
CA TYR A 117 13.81 14.39 11.45
C TYR A 117 14.51 13.59 12.58
N ILE A 118 15.56 12.83 12.26
CA ILE A 118 16.47 12.14 13.19
C ILE A 118 17.89 12.54 12.89
#